data_AF-A0A662GW67-F1
#
_entry.id   AF-A0A662GW67-F1
#
_cell.length_a   1.000
_cell.length_b   1.000
_cell.length_c   1.000
_cell.angle_alpha   90.00
_cell.angle_beta   90.00
_cell.angle_gamma   90.00
#
_symmetry.space_group_name_H-M   'P 1'
#
loop_
_entity.id
_entity.type
_entity.pdbx_description
1 polymer ?
#
loop_
_entity_poly.entity_id
_entity_poly.type
_entity_poly.pdbx_seq_one_letter_code
_entity_poly.pdbx_strand_id
1 'polypeptide(L)' 'MVYLEFIDKSYKPSEDELIALYRIEPAKGFSIEEAAGRVASESSVGTWTEVTTMK' A
#
# COMPACT_ATOMS: atom_id res chain seq x y z
N MET A 1 -7.51 9.34 -2.92
CA MET A 1 -6.04 9.25 -2.90
C MET A 1 -5.70 7.79 -3.13
N VAL A 2 -5.27 7.45 -4.35
CA VAL A 2 -5.04 6.07 -4.85
C VAL A 2 -4.29 5.18 -3.86
N TYR A 3 -3.31 5.73 -3.14
CA TYR A 3 -2.48 4.97 -2.21
C TYR A 3 -3.20 4.40 -0.97
N LEU A 4 -4.27 5.05 -0.49
CA LEU A 4 -4.98 4.56 0.70
C LEU A 4 -5.88 3.35 0.39
N GLU A 5 -6.18 3.11 -0.88
CA GLU A 5 -6.95 1.93 -1.32
C GLU A 5 -6.16 0.63 -1.12
N PHE A 6 -4.84 0.72 -0.99
CA PHE A 6 -3.95 -0.40 -0.69
C PHE A 6 -3.84 -0.71 0.81
N ILE A 7 -4.59 -0.01 1.66
CA ILE A 7 -4.63 -0.25 3.11
C ILE A 7 -5.98 -0.88 3.50
N ASP A 8 -5.95 -2.18 3.79
CA ASP A 8 -7.05 -2.88 4.45
C ASP A 8 -6.55 -3.51 5.76
N LYS A 9 -6.90 -2.88 6.89
CA LYS A 9 -6.53 -3.36 8.24
C LYS A 9 -7.38 -4.55 8.70
N SER A 10 -8.46 -4.86 8.00
CA SER A 10 -9.31 -6.02 8.28
C SER A 10 -8.91 -7.26 7.48
N TYR A 11 -8.04 -7.10 6.49
CA TYR A 11 -7.53 -8.19 5.66
C TYR A 11 -6.80 -9.26 6.48
N LYS A 12 -7.05 -10.52 6.14
CA LYS A 12 -6.38 -11.67 6.73
C LYS A 12 -5.80 -12.52 5.60
N PRO A 13 -4.46 -12.60 5.49
CA PRO A 13 -3.85 -13.31 4.38
C PRO A 13 -4.09 -14.82 4.47
N SER A 14 -4.20 -15.47 3.32
CA SER A 14 -4.24 -16.94 3.20
C SER A 14 -2.84 -17.56 3.22
N GLU A 15 -2.77 -18.88 3.34
CA GLU A 15 -1.48 -19.60 3.48
C GLU A 15 -0.62 -19.55 2.21
N ASP A 16 -1.21 -19.28 1.06
CA ASP A 16 -0.56 -19.21 -0.26
C ASP A 16 -0.12 -17.80 -0.66
N GLU A 17 -0.30 -16.80 0.21
CA GLU A 17 0.10 -15.42 -0.06
C GLU A 17 1.52 -15.10 0.42
N LEU A 18 2.23 -14.29 -0.37
CA LEU A 18 3.55 -13.79 0.00
C LEU A 18 3.43 -12.62 0.97
N ILE A 19 3.96 -12.78 2.18
CA ILE A 19 3.99 -11.74 3.21
C ILE A 19 5.37 -11.10 3.28
N ALA A 20 5.43 -9.78 3.12
CA ALA A 20 6.65 -8.97 3.30
C ALA A 20 6.55 -8.08 4.54
N LEU A 21 7.52 -8.18 5.45
CA LEU A 21 7.58 -7.35 6.66
C LEU A 21 8.55 -6.19 6.46
N TYR A 22 8.07 -4.96 6.65
CA TYR A 22 8.87 -3.75 6.50
C TYR A 22 8.96 -2.96 7.81
N ARG A 23 10.13 -2.36 8.05
CA ARG A 23 10.28 -1.24 8.99
C ARG A 23 10.20 0.06 8.19
N ILE A 24 9.14 0.83 8.39
CA ILE A 24 8.90 2.07 7.66
C ILE A 24 9.06 3.26 8.62
N GLU A 25 9.85 4.24 8.20
CA GLU A 25 9.96 5.54 8.87
C GLU A 25 9.35 6.60 7.94
N PRO A 26 8.13 7.11 8.24
CA PRO A 26 7.48 8.08 7.38
C PRO A 26 8.25 9.39 7.29
N ALA A 27 8.26 10.00 6.10
CA ALA A 27 8.76 11.36 5.94
C ALA A 27 7.90 12.36 6.75
N LYS A 28 8.48 13.51 7.09
CA LYS A 28 7.78 14.56 7.84
C LYS A 28 6.47 14.95 7.14
N GLY A 29 5.37 14.92 7.89
CA GLY A 29 4.04 15.28 7.39
C GLY A 29 3.24 14.12 6.81
N PHE A 30 3.79 12.90 6.80
CA PHE A 30 3.07 11.69 6.39
C PHE A 30 2.73 10.82 7.60
N SER A 31 1.52 10.27 7.60
CA SER A 31 1.14 9.18 8.49
C SER A 31 1.80 7.86 8.09
N ILE A 32 1.80 6.89 8.99
CA ILE A 32 2.30 5.55 8.69
C ILE A 32 1.43 4.85 7.64
N GLU A 33 0.12 5.08 7.65
CA GLU A 33 -0.81 4.54 6.66
C GLU A 33 -0.52 5.08 5.25
N GLU A 34 -0.25 6.37 5.15
CA GLU A 34 0.13 7.00 3.89
C GLU A 34 1.45 6.48 3.34
N ALA A 35 2.43 6.22 4.20
CA ALA A 35 3.71 5.64 3.80
C ALA A 35 3.55 4.17 3.40
N ALA A 36 2.83 3.38 4.21
CA ALA A 36 2.58 1.96 3.94
C ALA A 36 1.75 1.75 2.66
N GLY A 37 0.74 2.59 2.41
CA GLY A 37 -0.08 2.53 1.20
C GLY A 37 0.75 2.78 -0.07
N ARG A 38 1.71 3.72 -0.01
CA ARG A 38 2.66 3.96 -1.11
C ARG A 38 3.58 2.76 -1.34
N VAL A 39 4.12 2.17 -0.28
CA VAL A 39 4.96 0.96 -0.40
C VAL A 39 4.17 -0.18 -1.04
N ALA A 40 2.97 -0.49 -0.52
CA ALA A 40 2.13 -1.56 -1.04
C ALA A 40 1.70 -1.34 -2.50
N SER A 41 1.39 -0.09 -2.86
CA SER A 41 0.98 0.31 -4.21
C SER A 41 2.11 0.14 -5.22
N GLU A 42 3.27 0.75 -4.95
CA GLU A 42 4.41 0.79 -5.89
C GLU A 42 5.20 -0.53 -5.93
N SER A 43 5.04 -1.42 -4.94
CA SER A 43 5.58 -2.78 -4.99
C SER A 43 4.65 -3.80 -5.65
N SER A 44 3.49 -3.37 -6.17
CA SER A 44 2.47 -4.24 -6.75
C SER A 44 2.02 -3.69 -8.11
N VAL A 45 0.85 -3.05 -8.19
CA VAL A 45 0.21 -2.65 -9.45
C VAL A 45 -0.13 -1.16 -9.54
N GLY A 46 0.13 -0.39 -8.49
CA GLY A 46 -0.25 1.00 -8.43
C GLY A 46 0.78 1.95 -9.04
N THR A 47 0.41 3.22 -9.12
CA THR A 47 1.29 4.30 -9.57
C THR A 47 0.88 5.62 -8.91
N TRP A 48 1.65 6.67 -9.16
CA TRP A 48 1.51 7.98 -8.51
C TRP A 48 0.32 8.82 -8.95
N THR A 49 -0.45 8.34 -9.91
CA THR A 49 -1.66 9.01 -10.43
C THR A 49 -2.75 8.00 -10.74
N GLU A 50 -3.98 8.48 -10.89
CA GLU A 50 -5.11 7.65 -11.27
C GLU A 50 -4.93 7.13 -12.70
N VAL A 51 -5.17 5.83 -12.89
CA VAL A 51 -5.15 5.17 -14.20
C VAL A 51 -6.50 4.52 -14.45
N THR A 52 -7.06 4.73 -15.64
CA THR A 52 -8.41 4.29 -16.00
C THR A 52 -8.56 2.78 -16.17
N THR A 53 -7.44 2.05 -16.18
CA THR A 53 -7.40 0.59 -16.36
C THR A 53 -7.23 -0.18 -15.06
N MET A 54 -7.00 0.49 -13.93
CA MET A 54 -7.07 -0.18 -12.62
C MET A 54 -8.53 -0.50 -12.31
N LYS A 55 -8.78 -1.74 -11.88
CA LYS A 55 -10.10 -2.25 -11.50
C LYS A 55 -10.20 -2.37 -9.99
#